data_AF-A0A0S2W6C6-F1
#
_entry.id   AF-A0A0S2W6C6-F1
#
_cell.length_a   1.000
_cell.length_b   1.000
_cell.length_c   1.000
_cell.angle_alpha   90.00
_cell.angle_beta   90.00
_cell.angle_gamma   90.00
#
_symmetry.space_group_name_H-M   'P 1'
#
loop_
_entity.id
_entity.type
_entity.pdbx_description
1 polymer ?
#
loop_
_entity_poly.entity_id
_entity_poly.type
_entity_poly.pdbx_seq_one_letter_code
_entity_poly.pdbx_strand_id
1 'polypeptide(L)' 'MEQTVEENELAAAIDRFLYAKPKLNRNIFVRRYYHLYAIRDIADAYGMSESKVTSLLFRMRNELRRFLEKEGIML' A
#
# COMPACT_ATOMS: atom_id res chain seq x y z
N MET A 1 -10.79 1.67 24.55
CA MET A 1 -11.52 0.61 23.82
C MET A 1 -11.85 1.09 22.41
N GLU A 2 -12.41 2.29 22.23
CA GLU A 2 -12.72 2.86 20.90
C GLU A 2 -11.49 3.00 19.97
N GLN A 3 -10.37 3.55 20.46
CA GLN A 3 -9.13 3.67 19.66
C GLN A 3 -8.60 2.34 19.09
N THR A 4 -8.66 1.27 19.88
CA THR A 4 -8.18 -0.05 19.45
C THR A 4 -9.10 -0.67 18.40
N VAL A 5 -10.41 -0.35 18.44
CA VAL A 5 -11.37 -0.80 17.42
C VAL A 5 -11.10 -0.08 16.10
N GLU A 6 -10.88 1.24 16.12
CA GLU A 6 -10.55 2.04 14.93
C GLU A 6 -9.23 1.60 14.27
N GLU A 7 -8.18 1.32 15.07
CA GLU A 7 -6.90 0.79 14.57
C GLU A 7 -7.07 -0.58 13.90
N ASN A 8 -7.89 -1.46 14.49
CA ASN A 8 -8.18 -2.79 13.94
C ASN A 8 -8.99 -2.71 12.64
N GLU A 9 -9.95 -1.78 12.55
CA GLU A 9 -10.74 -1.56 11.33
C GLU A 9 -9.88 -1.00 10.19
N LEU A 10 -9.00 -0.04 10.49
CA LEU A 10 -8.06 0.50 9.52
C LEU A 10 -7.10 -0.58 9.00
N ALA A 11 -6.51 -1.38 9.89
CA ALA A 11 -5.63 -2.48 9.51
C ALA A 11 -6.36 -3.49 8.61
N ALA A 12 -7.57 -3.89 9.00
CA ALA A 12 -8.38 -4.81 8.20
C ALA A 12 -8.75 -4.23 6.82
N ALA A 13 -9.03 -2.92 6.73
CA ALA A 13 -9.30 -2.24 5.46
C ALA A 13 -8.06 -2.20 4.55
N ILE A 14 -6.88 -1.90 5.10
CA ILE A 14 -5.61 -1.94 4.36
C ILE A 14 -5.33 -3.36 3.85
N ASP A 15 -5.55 -4.39 4.68
CA ASP A 15 -5.39 -5.77 4.26
C ASP A 15 -6.32 -6.13 3.11
N ARG A 16 -7.63 -5.84 3.23
CA ARG A 16 -8.60 -6.06 2.14
C ARG A 16 -8.15 -5.37 0.85
N PHE A 17 -7.72 -4.12 0.94
CA PHE A 17 -7.19 -3.38 -0.20
C PHE A 17 -5.98 -4.08 -0.84
N LEU A 18 -4.99 -4.48 -0.03
CA LEU A 18 -3.77 -5.10 -0.51
C LEU A 18 -4.01 -6.48 -1.13
N TYR A 19 -4.92 -7.29 -0.56
CA TYR A 19 -5.29 -8.59 -1.10
C TYR A 19 -6.03 -8.51 -2.43
N ALA A 20 -6.71 -7.39 -2.71
CA ALA A 20 -7.37 -7.15 -4.00
C ALA A 20 -6.38 -6.75 -5.13
N LYS A 21 -5.09 -6.55 -4.85
CA LYS A 21 -4.08 -6.14 -5.84
C LYS A 21 -3.26 -7.33 -6.35
N PRO A 22 -2.71 -7.25 -7.58
CA PRO A 22 -1.75 -8.23 -8.05
C PRO A 22 -0.60 -8.43 -7.06
N LYS A 23 -0.13 -9.68 -6.89
CA LYS A 23 0.91 -10.04 -5.92
C LYS A 23 2.16 -9.14 -5.99
N LEU A 24 2.58 -8.79 -7.21
CA LEU A 24 3.70 -7.89 -7.45
C LEU A 24 3.46 -6.49 -6.85
N ASN A 25 2.31 -5.90 -7.12
CA ASN A 25 1.94 -4.58 -6.63
C ASN A 25 1.88 -4.56 -5.10
N ARG A 26 1.22 -5.57 -4.51
CA ARG A 26 1.17 -5.75 -3.05
C ARG A 26 2.57 -5.83 -2.45
N ASN A 27 3.45 -6.66 -3.01
CA ASN A 27 4.80 -6.84 -2.49
C ASN A 27 5.64 -5.56 -2.58
N ILE A 28 5.53 -4.81 -3.67
CA ILE A 28 6.21 -3.50 -3.82
C ILE A 28 5.70 -2.51 -2.75
N PHE A 29 4.38 -2.46 -2.54
CA PHE A 29 3.78 -1.57 -1.54
C PHE A 29 4.23 -1.92 -0.11
N VAL A 30 4.16 -3.19 0.27
CA VAL A 30 4.59 -3.67 1.60
C VAL A 30 6.08 -3.43 1.80
N ARG A 31 6.94 -3.71 0.82
CA ARG A 31 8.37 -3.39 0.90
C ARG A 31 8.62 -1.91 1.13
N ARG A 32 7.86 -1.03 0.46
CA ARG A 32 8.05 0.42 0.61
C ARG A 32 7.56 0.95 1.96
N TYR A 33 6.35 0.59 2.40
CA TYR A 33 5.72 1.24 3.56
C TYR A 33 5.85 0.46 4.87
N TYR A 34 5.94 -0.87 4.81
CA TYR A 34 6.09 -1.70 6.01
C TYR A 34 7.56 -1.99 6.31
N HIS A 35 8.35 -2.32 5.28
CA HIS A 35 9.77 -2.63 5.44
C HIS A 35 10.72 -1.46 5.14
N LEU A 36 10.18 -0.31 4.70
CA LEU A 36 10.93 0.93 4.47
C LEU A 36 12.09 0.81 3.45
N TYR A 37 12.02 -0.14 2.51
CA TYR A 37 13.03 -0.29 1.45
C TYR A 37 13.12 0.96 0.57
N ALA A 38 14.34 1.30 0.12
CA ALA A 38 14.53 2.38 -0.84
C ALA A 38 13.92 2.02 -2.21
N ILE A 39 13.54 3.03 -3.00
CA ILE A 39 12.98 2.83 -4.34
C ILE A 39 13.96 2.07 -5.24
N ARG A 40 15.26 2.40 -5.15
CA ARG A 40 16.34 1.72 -5.88
C ARG A 40 16.41 0.23 -5.54
N ASP A 41 16.41 -0.14 -4.26
CA ASP A 41 16.48 -1.54 -3.85
C ASP A 41 15.26 -2.35 -4.31
N ILE A 42 14.08 -1.72 -4.35
CA ILE A 42 12.87 -2.33 -4.89
C ILE A 42 12.99 -2.46 -6.43
N ALA A 43 13.47 -1.43 -7.12
CA ALA A 43 13.69 -1.46 -8.56
C ALA A 43 14.63 -2.61 -8.96
N ASP A 44 15.77 -2.73 -8.28
CA ASP A 44 16.76 -3.78 -8.50
C ASP A 44 16.16 -5.18 -8.23
N ALA A 45 15.46 -5.36 -7.11
CA ALA A 45 14.87 -6.64 -6.73
C ALA A 45 13.80 -7.16 -7.71
N TYR A 46 13.15 -6.27 -8.47
CA TYR A 46 12.09 -6.61 -9.42
C TYR A 46 12.46 -6.37 -10.90
N GLY A 47 13.71 -5.99 -11.20
CA GLY A 47 14.15 -5.68 -12.57
C GLY A 47 13.35 -4.55 -13.21
N MET A 48 13.02 -3.51 -12.44
CA MET A 48 12.24 -2.36 -12.89
C MET A 48 13.06 -1.07 -12.84
N SER A 49 12.64 -0.04 -13.58
CA SER A 49 13.16 1.31 -13.34
C SER A 49 12.57 1.91 -12.07
N GLU A 50 13.34 2.78 -11.40
CA GLU A 50 12.85 3.57 -10.25
C GLU A 50 11.59 4.39 -10.59
N SER A 51 11.51 4.90 -11.83
CA SER A 51 10.33 5.62 -12.33
C SER A 51 9.08 4.74 -12.40
N LYS A 52 9.23 3.47 -12.79
CA LYS A 52 8.13 2.50 -12.84
C LYS A 52 7.66 2.14 -11.44
N VAL A 53 8.58 1.92 -10.50
CA VAL A 53 8.25 1.68 -9.08
C VAL A 53 7.52 2.88 -8.48
N THR A 54 8.04 4.09 -8.68
CA THR A 54 7.43 5.33 -8.18
C THR A 54 6.02 5.55 -8.73
N SER A 55 5.84 5.33 -10.03
CA SER A 55 4.53 5.46 -10.70
C SER A 55 3.51 4.42 -10.20
N LEU A 56 3.95 3.19 -9.97
CA LEU A 56 3.13 2.12 -9.39
C LEU A 56 2.69 2.49 -7.97
N LEU A 57 3.63 2.89 -7.12
CA LEU A 57 3.35 3.30 -5.73
C LEU A 57 2.41 4.50 -5.67
N PHE A 58 2.58 5.49 -6.56
CA PHE A 58 1.69 6.65 -6.64
C PHE A 58 0.25 6.24 -6.96
N ARG A 59 0.04 5.39 -7.98
CA ARG A 59 -1.29 4.87 -8.31
C ARG A 59 -1.90 4.10 -7.14
N MET A 60 -1.13 3.21 -6.52
CA MET A 60 -1.61 2.44 -5.37
C MET A 60 -2.00 3.31 -4.18
N ARG A 61 -1.23 4.36 -3.85
CA ARG A 61 -1.60 5.30 -2.77
C ARG A 61 -2.94 5.99 -3.05
N ASN A 62 -3.14 6.46 -4.28
CA ASN A 62 -4.40 7.11 -4.67
C ASN A 62 -5.58 6.14 -4.63
N GLU A 63 -5.37 4.89 -5.06
CA GLU A 63 -6.39 3.85 -4.96
C GLU A 63 -6.71 3.49 -3.51
N LEU A 64 -5.70 3.39 -2.63
CA LEU A 64 -5.89 3.13 -1.21
C LEU A 64 -6.70 4.26 -0.56
N ARG A 65 -6.33 5.52 -0.82
CA ARG A 65 -7.06 6.67 -0.31
C ARG A 65 -8.54 6.61 -0.69
N ARG A 66 -8.86 6.40 -1.97
CA ARG A 66 -10.24 6.27 -2.45
C ARG A 66 -10.96 5.06 -1.87
N PHE A 67 -10.23 3.98 -1.57
CA PHE A 67 -10.79 2.79 -0.95
C PHE A 67 -11.20 3.08 0.49
N LEU A 68 -10.33 3.72 1.27
CA LEU A 68 -10.62 4.09 2.66
C LEU A 68 -11.74 5.13 2.75
N GLU A 69 -11.73 6.14 1.88
CA GLU A 69 -12.81 7.16 1.79
C GLU A 69 -14.19 6.50 1.58
N LYS A 70 -14.27 5.41 0.81
CA LYS A 70 -15.53 4.67 0.58
C LYS A 70 -15.97 3.84 1.78
N GLU A 71 -15.03 3.37 2.58
CA GLU A 71 -15.31 2.64 3.82
C GLU A 71 -15.64 3.59 4.98
N GLY A 72 -15.68 4.91 4.74
CA GLY A 72 -15.92 5.92 5.78
C GLY A 72 -14.67 6.24 6.62
N ILE A 73 -13.51 5.71 6.23
CA ILE A 73 -12.23 5.91 6.91
C ILE A 73 -11.51 7.09 6.25
N MET A 74 -11.44 8.23 6.94
CA MET A 74 -10.67 9.40 6.49
C MET A 74 -9.33 9.46 7.25
N LEU A 75 -8.23 9.50 6.49
CA LEU A 75 -6.85 9.64 6.99
C LEU A 75 -6.29 11.02 6.68
#